data_AF-A0A6P8K023-F1
#
_entry.id   AF-A0A6P8K023-F1
#
_cell.length_a   1.000
_cell.length_b   1.000
_cell.length_c   1.000
_cell.angle_alpha   90.00
_cell.angle_beta   90.00
_cell.angle_gamma   90.00
#
_symmetry.space_group_name_H-M   'P 1'
#
loop_
_entity.id
_entity.type
_entity.pdbx_description
1 polymer ?
#
loop_
_entity_poly.entity_id
_entity_poly.type
_entity_poly.pdbx_seq_one_letter_code
_entity_poly.pdbx_strand_id
1 'polypeptide(L)'
;MKLYQLYERKQSVLREMMLQDIQIQSNTLPKLENHNIGGYSFSMVLDEKPKSQWMYSVPLNKIYIRMNKAFNVDVHFKSKMPIQPLNLRVFLCFTNDVSAPVFRCQNHLSVDPLTANNAKMRESLLRSENPNSVYCGTAQGKGISERFSVVVPLNMNRSVTRTGLTRQTLAFKFVCQNSCIGRKETSLVFCLEKACGEIVGQHVIHVKICTCPKRDRIQDERQLDSKKRKSVAEATDEDEPAKVRRCTAIKTEDTESNDSRDSDNSAAEWNVSRTQDGDYRLTITCPKKECLLQSIEGMIKEAAAEVLRNPNQENLRRHANKLLSLKKSAHELP
;
A
#
# COMPACT_ATOMS: atom_id res chain seq x y z
N MET A 1 -42.34 11.14 -11.33
CA MET A 1 -42.07 9.94 -10.48
C MET A 1 -41.36 8.82 -11.23
N LYS A 2 -42.03 7.98 -12.06
CA LYS A 2 -41.48 6.69 -12.55
C LYS A 2 -40.03 6.73 -13.08
N LEU A 3 -39.66 7.74 -13.88
CA LEU A 3 -38.29 7.91 -14.41
C LEU A 3 -37.22 8.10 -13.31
N TYR A 4 -37.55 8.81 -12.22
CA TYR A 4 -36.63 9.08 -11.12
C TYR A 4 -36.34 7.81 -10.30
N GLN A 5 -37.38 7.02 -10.01
CA GLN A 5 -37.24 5.70 -9.37
C GLN A 5 -36.43 4.72 -10.25
N LEU A 6 -36.56 4.82 -11.57
CA LEU A 6 -35.73 4.06 -12.53
C LEU A 6 -34.26 4.50 -12.51
N TYR A 7 -33.99 5.80 -12.32
CA TYR A 7 -32.63 6.34 -12.19
C TYR A 7 -31.96 5.91 -10.88
N GLU A 8 -32.63 6.08 -9.74
CA GLU A 8 -32.12 5.63 -8.44
C GLU A 8 -31.89 4.12 -8.41
N ARG A 9 -32.81 3.32 -8.97
CA ARG A 9 -32.64 1.86 -9.06
C ARG A 9 -31.42 1.48 -9.92
N LYS A 10 -31.17 2.18 -11.03
CA LYS A 10 -29.94 1.98 -11.84
C LYS A 10 -28.68 2.37 -11.07
N GLN A 11 -28.68 3.49 -10.34
CA GLN A 11 -27.53 3.87 -9.51
C GLN A 11 -27.30 2.89 -8.35
N SER A 12 -28.36 2.35 -7.75
CA SER A 12 -28.26 1.33 -6.71
C SER A 12 -27.61 0.04 -7.22
N VAL A 13 -28.05 -0.46 -8.39
CA VAL A 13 -27.46 -1.67 -9.01
C VAL A 13 -25.99 -1.45 -9.41
N LEU A 14 -25.67 -0.30 -10.03
CA LEU A 14 -24.29 0.04 -10.37
C LEU A 14 -23.39 0.12 -9.12
N ARG A 15 -23.88 0.73 -8.04
CA ARG A 15 -23.17 0.80 -6.75
C ARG A 15 -22.97 -0.59 -6.14
N GLU A 16 -23.96 -1.47 -6.24
CA GLU A 16 -23.90 -2.84 -5.73
C GLU A 16 -22.87 -3.68 -6.51
N MET A 17 -22.87 -3.59 -7.85
CA MET A 17 -21.84 -4.21 -8.70
C MET A 17 -20.44 -3.70 -8.36
N MET A 18 -20.24 -2.38 -8.23
CA MET A 18 -18.94 -1.80 -7.85
C MET A 18 -18.46 -2.27 -6.46
N LEU A 19 -19.36 -2.47 -5.50
CA LEU A 19 -19.00 -3.01 -4.19
C LEU A 19 -18.62 -4.49 -4.27
N GLN A 20 -19.30 -5.28 -5.10
CA GLN A 20 -18.93 -6.67 -5.39
C GLN A 20 -17.55 -6.74 -6.07
N ASP A 21 -17.25 -5.91 -7.07
CA ASP A 21 -15.94 -5.84 -7.73
C ASP A 21 -14.80 -5.51 -6.76
N ILE A 22 -15.01 -4.57 -5.83
CA ILE A 22 -14.03 -4.21 -4.79
C ILE A 22 -13.79 -5.39 -3.83
N GLN A 23 -14.86 -6.12 -3.45
CA GLN A 23 -14.75 -7.30 -2.61
C GLN A 23 -14.08 -8.48 -3.34
N ILE A 24 -14.33 -8.62 -4.65
CA ILE A 24 -13.64 -9.62 -5.50
C ILE A 24 -12.15 -9.29 -5.59
N GLN A 25 -11.78 -8.04 -5.95
CA GLN A 25 -10.38 -7.62 -6.06
C GLN A 25 -9.60 -7.88 -4.77
N SER A 26 -10.15 -7.47 -3.62
CA SER A 26 -9.50 -7.68 -2.32
C SER A 26 -9.45 -9.15 -1.88
N ASN A 27 -10.33 -10.02 -2.39
CA ASN A 27 -10.28 -11.47 -2.17
C ASN A 27 -9.41 -12.24 -3.19
N THR A 28 -8.87 -11.60 -4.25
CA THR A 28 -7.96 -12.29 -5.19
C THR A 28 -6.59 -12.66 -4.59
N LEU A 29 -5.90 -13.61 -5.22
CA LEU A 29 -4.50 -13.93 -4.91
C LEU A 29 -3.60 -12.73 -5.25
N PRO A 30 -2.59 -12.42 -4.42
CA PRO A 30 -1.69 -11.31 -4.67
C PRO A 30 -0.79 -11.55 -5.90
N LYS A 31 -0.95 -10.73 -6.92
CA LYS A 31 0.04 -10.56 -8.00
C LYS A 31 1.24 -9.83 -7.41
N LEU A 32 2.46 -10.35 -7.56
CA LEU A 32 3.66 -9.78 -6.94
C LEU A 32 4.29 -8.66 -7.79
N GLU A 33 3.46 -7.70 -8.21
CA GLU A 33 3.77 -6.64 -9.17
C GLU A 33 3.59 -5.25 -8.55
N ASN A 34 4.39 -4.27 -8.99
CA ASN A 34 4.27 -2.88 -8.55
C ASN A 34 3.26 -2.13 -9.45
N HIS A 35 2.24 -1.49 -8.88
CA HIS A 35 1.26 -0.70 -9.65
C HIS A 35 0.73 0.52 -8.89
N ASN A 36 0.25 1.54 -9.61
CA ASN A 36 -0.13 2.85 -9.05
C ASN A 36 -1.47 3.37 -9.61
N ILE A 37 -2.41 2.44 -9.84
CA ILE A 37 -3.61 2.62 -10.69
C ILE A 37 -4.56 3.73 -10.23
N GLY A 38 -4.60 4.07 -8.93
CA GLY A 38 -5.42 5.16 -8.42
C GLY A 38 -4.84 6.56 -8.65
N GLY A 39 -3.61 6.68 -9.17
CA GLY A 39 -2.95 7.97 -9.39
C GLY A 39 -2.67 8.74 -8.08
N TYR A 40 -2.34 8.01 -7.01
CA TYR A 40 -1.92 8.57 -5.72
C TYR A 40 -0.40 8.74 -5.62
N SER A 41 0.36 8.54 -6.71
CA SER A 41 1.84 8.61 -6.72
C SER A 41 2.49 7.78 -5.61
N PHE A 42 1.86 6.65 -5.27
CA PHE A 42 2.24 5.77 -4.17
C PHE A 42 3.66 5.21 -4.35
N SER A 43 4.53 5.42 -3.37
CA SER A 43 5.90 4.88 -3.37
C SER A 43 6.42 4.69 -1.94
N MET A 44 7.53 3.97 -1.81
CA MET A 44 8.17 3.68 -0.53
C MET A 44 9.67 3.88 -0.61
N VAL A 45 10.24 4.37 0.48
CA VAL A 45 11.68 4.51 0.68
C VAL A 45 12.07 3.79 1.97
N LEU A 46 13.11 2.94 1.90
CA LEU A 46 13.70 2.28 3.05
C LEU A 46 15.09 2.89 3.30
N ASP A 47 15.19 3.71 4.35
CA ASP A 47 16.41 4.41 4.75
C ASP A 47 17.26 3.54 5.70
N GLU A 48 18.30 2.87 5.18
CA GLU A 48 19.23 2.05 5.99
C GLU A 48 20.17 2.93 6.82
N LYS A 49 19.69 3.34 7.99
CA LYS A 49 20.48 4.17 8.92
C LYS A 49 21.76 3.45 9.39
N PRO A 50 22.87 4.17 9.63
CA PRO A 50 24.10 3.57 10.16
C PRO A 50 23.85 2.71 11.42
N LYS A 51 24.52 1.55 11.49
CA LYS A 51 24.37 0.54 12.57
C LYS A 51 22.98 -0.14 12.66
N SER A 52 22.14 -0.06 11.61
CA SER A 52 20.86 -0.78 11.55
C SER A 52 21.00 -2.30 11.78
N GLN A 53 19.96 -2.90 12.36
CA GLN A 53 19.85 -4.35 12.60
C GLN A 53 19.17 -5.10 11.43
N TRP A 54 18.94 -4.38 10.35
CA TRP A 54 18.45 -4.79 9.05
C TRP A 54 19.30 -4.10 7.99
N MET A 55 19.26 -4.61 6.76
CA MET A 55 19.92 -4.01 5.61
C MET A 55 19.06 -4.16 4.36
N TYR A 56 19.27 -3.31 3.36
CA TYR A 56 18.57 -3.36 2.08
C TYR A 56 19.53 -3.62 0.92
N SER A 57 19.18 -4.57 0.06
CA SER A 57 19.84 -4.81 -1.22
C SER A 57 19.00 -4.19 -2.33
N VAL A 58 19.43 -3.03 -2.83
CA VAL A 58 18.85 -2.37 -4.01
C VAL A 58 18.82 -3.29 -5.24
N PRO A 59 19.91 -3.97 -5.67
CA PRO A 59 19.88 -4.79 -6.89
C PRO A 59 19.05 -6.08 -6.77
N LEU A 60 18.63 -6.46 -5.56
CA LEU A 60 17.74 -7.60 -5.31
C LEU A 60 16.32 -7.17 -4.89
N ASN A 61 16.04 -5.86 -4.74
CA ASN A 61 14.80 -5.34 -4.14
C ASN A 61 14.45 -6.05 -2.81
N LYS A 62 15.46 -6.24 -1.91
CA LYS A 62 15.39 -7.24 -0.83
C LYS A 62 15.90 -6.74 0.51
N ILE A 63 15.05 -6.82 1.55
CA ILE A 63 15.41 -6.52 2.94
C ILE A 63 15.87 -7.78 3.69
N TYR A 64 16.99 -7.65 4.40
CA TYR A 64 17.61 -8.67 5.24
C TYR A 64 17.53 -8.21 6.69
N ILE A 65 16.89 -8.96 7.58
CA ILE A 65 16.51 -8.45 8.91
C ILE A 65 16.55 -9.52 10.01
N ARG A 66 16.95 -9.12 11.22
CA ARG A 66 16.85 -9.98 12.41
C ARG A 66 15.43 -10.00 12.98
N MET A 67 15.00 -11.18 13.43
CA MET A 67 13.75 -11.34 14.19
C MET A 67 13.72 -10.39 15.41
N ASN A 68 12.54 -9.86 15.74
CA ASN A 68 12.29 -8.90 16.81
C ASN A 68 13.10 -7.59 16.71
N LYS A 69 13.58 -7.23 15.51
CA LYS A 69 14.11 -5.90 15.20
C LYS A 69 13.19 -5.18 14.23
N ALA A 70 13.05 -3.87 14.45
CA ALA A 70 12.22 -3.02 13.61
C ALA A 70 13.00 -2.43 12.43
N PHE A 71 12.31 -2.23 11.32
CA PHE A 71 12.74 -1.42 10.19
C PHE A 71 11.70 -0.32 9.94
N ASN A 72 12.15 0.79 9.37
CA ASN A 72 11.30 1.93 9.04
C ASN A 72 11.05 1.96 7.53
N VAL A 73 9.82 2.28 7.15
CA VAL A 73 9.41 2.50 5.77
C VAL A 73 8.81 3.89 5.67
N ASP A 74 9.37 4.75 4.83
CA ASP A 74 8.79 6.04 4.52
C ASP A 74 7.82 5.89 3.35
N VAL A 75 6.54 5.89 3.69
CA VAL A 75 5.43 5.77 2.73
C VAL A 75 5.10 7.16 2.19
N HIS A 76 5.09 7.28 0.87
CA HIS A 76 4.85 8.52 0.15
C HIS A 76 3.62 8.38 -0.75
N PHE A 77 2.72 9.36 -0.71
CA PHE A 77 1.46 9.34 -1.44
C PHE A 77 0.90 10.76 -1.59
N LYS A 78 0.19 11.05 -2.67
CA LYS A 78 -0.35 12.36 -3.01
C LYS A 78 -1.83 12.43 -2.64
N SER A 79 -2.20 13.45 -1.86
CA SER A 79 -3.60 13.77 -1.56
C SER A 79 -4.38 14.05 -2.86
N LYS A 80 -5.52 13.38 -3.05
CA LYS A 80 -6.45 13.66 -4.15
C LYS A 80 -7.73 14.28 -3.59
N MET A 81 -8.39 15.12 -4.38
CA MET A 81 -9.74 15.61 -4.11
C MET A 81 -10.77 14.72 -4.82
N PRO A 82 -11.89 14.33 -4.19
CA PRO A 82 -12.21 14.55 -2.78
C PRO A 82 -11.28 13.79 -1.83
N ILE A 83 -10.94 14.39 -0.68
CA ILE A 83 -10.10 13.75 0.34
C ILE A 83 -10.80 12.49 0.83
N GLN A 84 -10.13 11.35 0.70
CA GLN A 84 -10.59 10.04 1.15
C GLN A 84 -9.62 9.47 2.18
N PRO A 85 -10.11 8.81 3.24
CA PRO A 85 -9.26 8.02 4.13
C PRO A 85 -8.60 6.86 3.37
N LEU A 86 -7.29 6.74 3.54
CA LEU A 86 -6.46 5.69 2.98
C LEU A 86 -5.85 4.87 4.11
N ASN A 87 -5.72 3.57 3.90
CA ASN A 87 -4.95 2.68 4.76
C ASN A 87 -3.80 2.07 3.98
N LEU A 88 -2.76 1.65 4.70
CA LEU A 88 -1.72 0.77 4.19
C LEU A 88 -1.95 -0.62 4.75
N ARG A 89 -2.31 -1.58 3.90
CA ARG A 89 -2.30 -3.01 4.24
C ARG A 89 -0.92 -3.57 3.94
N VAL A 90 -0.33 -4.27 4.91
CA VAL A 90 0.98 -4.92 4.75
C VAL A 90 0.86 -6.40 5.13
N PHE A 91 1.34 -7.29 4.27
CA PHE A 91 1.28 -8.74 4.48
C PHE A 91 2.48 -9.46 3.89
N LEU A 92 2.71 -10.70 4.33
CA LEU A 92 3.70 -11.58 3.72
C LEU A 92 3.05 -12.55 2.72
N CYS A 93 3.83 -12.93 1.72
CA CYS A 93 3.48 -13.94 0.74
C CYS A 93 4.73 -14.76 0.40
N PHE A 94 4.61 -16.07 0.14
CA PHE A 94 5.72 -16.78 -0.48
C PHE A 94 5.86 -16.36 -1.95
N THR A 95 7.08 -16.16 -2.44
CA THR A 95 7.32 -15.63 -3.79
C THR A 95 6.82 -16.59 -4.87
N ASN A 96 7.12 -17.88 -4.68
CA ASN A 96 6.90 -18.93 -5.67
C ASN A 96 5.65 -19.78 -5.36
N ASP A 97 4.85 -19.37 -4.37
CA ASP A 97 3.66 -20.07 -3.87
C ASP A 97 2.72 -19.05 -3.21
N VAL A 98 2.13 -18.19 -4.05
CA VAL A 98 1.28 -17.10 -3.56
C VAL A 98 -0.02 -17.57 -2.89
N SER A 99 -0.35 -18.86 -3.07
CA SER A 99 -1.56 -19.52 -2.57
C SER A 99 -1.45 -19.93 -1.09
N ALA A 100 -0.25 -20.21 -0.60
CA ALA A 100 -0.06 -20.73 0.75
C ALA A 100 -0.02 -19.59 1.80
N PRO A 101 -0.74 -19.74 2.93
CA PRO A 101 -0.77 -18.74 3.98
C PRO A 101 0.59 -18.65 4.70
N VAL A 102 1.06 -17.43 4.95
CA VAL A 102 2.27 -17.18 5.75
C VAL A 102 1.87 -16.92 7.21
N PHE A 103 2.02 -17.93 8.06
CA PHE A 103 1.71 -17.86 9.49
C PHE A 103 2.94 -18.11 10.37
N ARG A 104 2.82 -17.74 11.65
CA ARG A 104 3.90 -17.86 12.65
C ARG A 104 4.01 -19.31 13.16
N CYS A 105 5.22 -19.80 13.40
CA CYS A 105 5.41 -21.18 13.85
C CYS A 105 5.01 -21.39 15.33
N GLN A 106 4.62 -22.61 15.67
CA GLN A 106 4.11 -22.95 17.00
C GLN A 106 5.09 -22.62 18.14
N ASN A 107 6.39 -22.83 17.94
CA ASN A 107 7.43 -22.56 18.94
C ASN A 107 7.59 -21.06 19.26
N HIS A 108 7.23 -20.16 18.33
CA HIS A 108 7.19 -18.73 18.60
C HIS A 108 5.80 -18.26 19.07
N LEU A 109 4.73 -19.03 18.82
CA LEU A 109 3.40 -18.77 19.36
C LEU A 109 3.29 -19.17 20.84
N SER A 110 3.89 -20.28 21.26
CA SER A 110 3.80 -20.77 22.65
C SER A 110 4.40 -19.82 23.68
N VAL A 111 5.40 -19.03 23.30
CA VAL A 111 6.06 -18.03 24.17
C VAL A 111 5.39 -16.65 24.17
N ASP A 112 4.34 -16.44 23.36
CA ASP A 112 3.60 -15.18 23.27
C ASP A 112 2.23 -15.37 23.96
N PRO A 113 1.95 -14.72 25.10
CA PRO A 113 0.77 -15.02 25.91
C PRO A 113 -0.53 -14.66 25.18
N LEU A 114 -1.56 -15.49 25.33
CA LEU A 114 -2.89 -15.21 24.81
C LEU A 114 -3.63 -14.24 25.74
N THR A 115 -4.15 -13.15 25.18
CA THR A 115 -5.10 -12.25 25.85
C THR A 115 -6.26 -11.96 24.90
N ALA A 116 -7.43 -11.62 25.45
CA ALA A 116 -8.66 -11.42 24.66
C ALA A 116 -8.48 -10.43 23.49
N ASN A 117 -7.64 -9.40 23.68
CA ASN A 117 -7.43 -8.34 22.70
C ASN A 117 -6.23 -8.60 21.76
N ASN A 118 -5.46 -9.68 21.93
CA ASN A 118 -4.22 -9.90 21.15
C ASN A 118 -4.26 -11.07 20.15
N ALA A 119 -5.30 -11.90 20.09
CA ALA A 119 -5.30 -13.15 19.30
C ALA A 119 -4.81 -12.98 17.85
N LYS A 120 -5.44 -12.09 17.06
CA LYS A 120 -5.03 -11.80 15.66
C LYS A 120 -3.61 -11.21 15.54
N MET A 121 -3.21 -10.41 16.54
CA MET A 121 -1.84 -9.88 16.60
C MET A 121 -0.84 -11.01 16.84
N ARG A 122 -1.13 -11.90 17.79
CA ARG A 122 -0.29 -13.03 18.20
C ARG A 122 0.04 -13.96 17.04
N GLU A 123 -0.96 -14.31 16.25
CA GLU A 123 -0.86 -15.18 15.07
C GLU A 123 -0.07 -14.53 13.92
N SER A 124 -0.17 -13.20 13.75
CA SER A 124 0.55 -12.46 12.73
C SER A 124 2.08 -12.51 12.92
N LEU A 125 2.77 -12.92 11.85
CA LEU A 125 4.23 -12.94 11.74
C LEU A 125 4.79 -11.51 11.62
N LEU A 126 4.07 -10.61 10.95
CA LEU A 126 4.34 -9.18 10.88
C LEU A 126 3.74 -8.48 12.11
N ARG A 127 4.47 -7.54 12.72
CA ARG A 127 3.94 -6.58 13.69
C ARG A 127 4.27 -5.16 13.24
N SER A 128 3.38 -4.23 13.53
CA SER A 128 3.58 -2.79 13.41
C SER A 128 3.79 -2.20 14.81
N GLU A 129 4.67 -1.21 14.94
CA GLU A 129 4.85 -0.43 16.18
C GLU A 129 3.85 0.74 16.28
N ASN A 130 3.06 1.00 15.23
CA ASN A 130 2.12 2.11 15.20
C ASN A 130 0.85 1.75 16.00
N PRO A 131 0.38 2.59 16.94
CA PRO A 131 -0.70 2.22 17.86
C PRO A 131 -2.04 1.97 17.16
N ASN A 132 -2.33 2.69 16.07
CA ASN A 132 -3.59 2.61 15.33
C ASN A 132 -3.63 1.42 14.34
N SER A 133 -2.79 0.40 14.51
CA SER A 133 -2.68 -0.73 13.56
C SER A 133 -3.71 -1.82 13.85
N VAL A 134 -4.52 -2.17 12.86
CA VAL A 134 -5.50 -3.26 12.94
C VAL A 134 -4.89 -4.54 12.37
N TYR A 135 -5.06 -5.65 13.09
CA TYR A 135 -4.59 -6.98 12.66
C TYR A 135 -5.75 -7.78 12.06
N CYS A 136 -5.58 -8.19 10.82
CA CYS A 136 -6.61 -8.77 9.96
C CYS A 136 -6.23 -10.18 9.47
N GLY A 137 -7.24 -10.90 8.97
CA GLY A 137 -7.09 -12.20 8.33
C GLY A 137 -7.21 -13.43 9.24
N THR A 138 -6.94 -14.60 8.66
CA THR A 138 -7.07 -15.93 9.26
C THR A 138 -5.99 -16.89 8.75
N ALA A 139 -5.82 -18.03 9.42
CA ALA A 139 -4.88 -19.08 9.01
C ALA A 139 -5.23 -19.80 7.68
N GLN A 140 -6.47 -19.68 7.19
CA GLN A 140 -6.93 -20.28 5.93
C GLN A 140 -7.04 -19.26 4.78
N GLY A 141 -6.84 -17.97 5.06
CA GLY A 141 -7.07 -16.90 4.10
C GLY A 141 -6.08 -16.90 2.95
N LYS A 142 -6.61 -16.86 1.72
CA LYS A 142 -5.81 -16.87 0.48
C LYS A 142 -5.88 -15.53 -0.24
N GLY A 143 -7.00 -14.82 -0.14
CA GLY A 143 -7.13 -13.46 -0.64
C GLY A 143 -6.17 -12.46 0.04
N ILE A 144 -6.07 -11.25 -0.49
CA ILE A 144 -5.31 -10.14 0.11
C ILE A 144 -5.97 -9.64 1.41
N SER A 145 -7.31 -9.62 1.43
CA SER A 145 -8.16 -9.30 2.59
C SER A 145 -8.10 -10.37 3.69
N GLU A 146 -8.10 -11.64 3.29
CA GLU A 146 -8.33 -12.80 4.14
C GLU A 146 -7.09 -13.29 4.88
N ARG A 147 -5.89 -13.07 4.30
CA ARG A 147 -4.62 -13.52 4.88
C ARG A 147 -4.15 -12.62 6.02
N PHE A 148 -3.29 -13.17 6.88
CA PHE A 148 -2.69 -12.40 7.98
C PHE A 148 -2.02 -11.12 7.46
N SER A 149 -2.59 -9.99 7.86
CA SER A 149 -2.26 -8.67 7.33
C SER A 149 -2.38 -7.61 8.42
N VAL A 150 -1.55 -6.58 8.34
CA VAL A 150 -1.55 -5.42 9.25
C VAL A 150 -2.00 -4.21 8.47
N VAL A 151 -3.12 -3.61 8.88
CA VAL A 151 -3.71 -2.42 8.26
C VAL A 151 -3.39 -1.21 9.13
N VAL A 152 -2.73 -0.20 8.55
CA VAL A 152 -2.31 1.02 9.25
C VAL A 152 -2.95 2.25 8.58
N PRO A 153 -3.78 3.03 9.29
CA PRO A 153 -4.35 4.27 8.75
C PRO A 153 -3.28 5.29 8.35
N LEU A 154 -3.44 5.86 7.16
CA LEU A 154 -2.55 6.87 6.62
C LEU A 154 -3.12 8.28 6.84
N ASN A 155 -2.29 9.15 7.40
CA ASN A 155 -2.68 10.46 7.88
C ASN A 155 -2.41 11.51 6.79
N MET A 156 -3.41 11.74 5.92
CA MET A 156 -3.99 13.10 5.75
C MET A 156 -3.04 14.29 6.05
N ASN A 157 -2.86 14.52 7.35
CA ASN A 157 -2.44 15.79 7.90
C ASN A 157 -0.93 15.85 8.22
N ARG A 158 -0.14 14.83 7.86
CA ARG A 158 1.30 14.76 8.19
C ARG A 158 2.18 15.29 7.05
N SER A 159 3.08 16.21 7.40
CA SER A 159 4.22 16.69 6.59
C SER A 159 4.05 16.55 5.06
N VAL A 160 3.24 17.43 4.49
CA VAL A 160 3.16 17.61 3.05
C VAL A 160 4.47 18.23 2.57
N THR A 161 5.19 17.54 1.69
CA THR A 161 6.43 18.07 1.09
C THR A 161 6.14 19.30 0.23
N ARG A 162 7.18 20.06 -0.12
CA ARG A 162 7.11 21.13 -1.14
C ARG A 162 6.60 20.66 -2.52
N THR A 163 6.50 19.36 -2.76
CA THR A 163 5.97 18.73 -3.99
C THR A 163 4.52 18.23 -3.86
N GLY A 164 3.83 18.54 -2.76
CA GLY A 164 2.44 18.12 -2.53
C GLY A 164 2.29 16.63 -2.18
N LEU A 165 3.35 16.00 -1.67
CA LEU A 165 3.40 14.57 -1.35
C LEU A 165 3.38 14.40 0.17
N THR A 166 2.41 13.64 0.68
CA THR A 166 2.29 13.28 2.10
C THR A 166 3.31 12.19 2.43
N ARG A 167 4.17 12.41 3.42
CA ARG A 167 5.13 11.41 3.93
C ARG A 167 4.70 10.90 5.30
N GLN A 168 4.58 9.59 5.45
CA GLN A 168 4.37 8.92 6.73
C GLN A 168 5.39 7.78 6.93
N THR A 169 6.31 7.98 7.87
CA THR A 169 7.20 6.91 8.35
C THR A 169 6.39 5.90 9.17
N LEU A 170 6.55 4.61 8.88
CA LEU A 170 5.95 3.50 9.62
C LEU A 170 7.03 2.52 10.06
N ALA A 171 6.96 2.04 11.30
CA ALA A 171 7.86 1.02 11.83
C ALA A 171 7.19 -0.37 11.89
N PHE A 172 7.89 -1.39 11.36
CA PHE A 172 7.44 -2.79 11.34
C PHE A 172 8.54 -3.74 11.84
N LYS A 173 8.17 -4.88 12.41
CA LYS A 173 9.08 -5.97 12.83
C LYS A 173 8.50 -7.35 12.52
N PHE A 174 9.36 -8.37 12.48
CA PHE A 174 8.98 -9.77 12.28
C PHE A 174 9.22 -10.61 13.53
N VAL A 175 8.23 -11.42 13.93
CA VAL A 175 8.25 -12.26 15.16
C VAL A 175 8.39 -13.77 14.87
N CYS A 176 9.03 -14.10 13.75
CA CYS A 176 9.43 -15.44 13.33
C CYS A 176 10.65 -15.34 12.37
N GLN A 177 11.24 -16.45 11.96
CA GLN A 177 12.36 -16.49 10.99
C GLN A 177 11.98 -17.29 9.74
N ASN A 178 12.63 -17.06 8.59
CA ASN A 178 12.43 -17.87 7.38
C ASN A 178 12.75 -19.36 7.59
N SER A 179 13.71 -19.67 8.48
CA SER A 179 14.01 -21.04 8.93
C SER A 179 12.81 -21.78 9.50
N CYS A 180 11.87 -21.08 10.14
CA CYS A 180 10.68 -21.66 10.75
C CYS A 180 9.51 -21.86 9.78
N ILE A 181 9.52 -21.18 8.62
CA ILE A 181 8.48 -21.26 7.57
C ILE A 181 9.02 -21.98 6.32
N GLY A 182 9.76 -23.07 6.54
CA GLY A 182 10.26 -23.96 5.49
C GLY A 182 11.37 -23.39 4.61
N ARG A 183 12.01 -22.28 5.01
CA ARG A 183 13.03 -21.53 4.21
C ARG A 183 12.56 -21.04 2.84
N LYS A 184 11.25 -21.08 2.53
CA LYS A 184 10.67 -20.55 1.30
C LYS A 184 11.04 -19.07 1.12
N GLU A 185 11.25 -18.67 -0.13
CA GLU A 185 11.40 -17.26 -0.51
C GLU A 185 10.11 -16.50 -0.17
N THR A 186 10.25 -15.29 0.36
CA THR A 186 9.13 -14.51 0.88
C THR A 186 9.20 -13.08 0.35
N SER A 187 8.05 -12.54 -0.02
CA SER A 187 7.84 -11.13 -0.34
C SER A 187 6.99 -10.47 0.73
N LEU A 188 7.31 -9.21 1.03
CA LEU A 188 6.50 -8.30 1.81
C LEU A 188 5.75 -7.40 0.81
N VAL A 189 4.43 -7.45 0.87
CA VAL A 189 3.54 -6.69 -0.04
C VAL A 189 2.88 -5.57 0.75
N PHE A 190 2.89 -4.38 0.17
CA PHE A 190 2.30 -3.16 0.71
C PHE A 190 1.22 -2.66 -0.26
N CYS A 191 -0.04 -2.71 0.14
CA CYS A 191 -1.16 -2.18 -0.63
C CYS A 191 -1.66 -0.87 -0.03
N LEU A 192 -1.74 0.18 -0.86
CA LEU A 192 -2.52 1.37 -0.57
C LEU A 192 -3.99 1.04 -0.86
N GLU A 193 -4.83 1.05 0.16
CA GLU A 193 -6.26 0.76 0.04
C GLU A 193 -7.11 1.96 0.47
N LYS A 194 -8.22 2.20 -0.24
CA LYS A 194 -9.29 3.09 0.24
C LYS A 194 -10.03 2.43 1.40
N ALA A 195 -10.77 3.21 2.19
CA ALA A 195 -11.63 2.66 3.27
C ALA A 195 -12.71 1.65 2.82
N CYS A 196 -12.98 1.50 1.52
CA CYS A 196 -13.83 0.44 0.96
C CYS A 196 -13.10 -0.89 0.71
N GLY A 197 -11.77 -0.96 0.87
CA GLY A 197 -10.94 -2.13 0.54
C GLY A 197 -10.41 -2.17 -0.90
N GLU A 198 -10.71 -1.15 -1.72
CA GLU A 198 -10.20 -1.03 -3.09
C GLU A 198 -8.70 -0.71 -3.08
N ILE A 199 -7.88 -1.56 -3.71
CA ILE A 199 -6.43 -1.41 -3.79
C ILE A 199 -6.06 -0.42 -4.90
N VAL A 200 -5.67 0.79 -4.53
CA VAL A 200 -5.33 1.88 -5.45
C VAL A 200 -3.84 1.92 -5.83
N GLY A 201 -3.00 1.16 -5.14
CA GLY A 201 -1.60 0.96 -5.50
C GLY A 201 -0.95 -0.16 -4.69
N GLN A 202 0.10 -0.77 -5.23
CA GLN A 202 0.84 -1.84 -4.59
C GLN A 202 2.35 -1.66 -4.80
N HIS A 203 3.11 -1.99 -3.76
CA HIS A 203 4.56 -2.09 -3.80
C HIS A 203 5.01 -3.41 -3.16
N VAL A 204 5.99 -4.06 -3.77
CA VAL A 204 6.49 -5.39 -3.37
C VAL A 204 8.00 -5.33 -3.19
N ILE A 205 8.47 -5.82 -2.04
CA ILE A 205 9.90 -6.05 -1.77
C ILE A 205 10.09 -7.49 -1.29
N HIS A 206 11.23 -8.11 -1.59
CA HIS A 206 11.58 -9.42 -1.05
C HIS A 206 12.11 -9.30 0.39
N VAL A 207 11.91 -10.32 1.21
CA VAL A 207 12.32 -10.31 2.63
C VAL A 207 13.00 -11.62 3.05
N LYS A 208 14.10 -11.50 3.81
CA LYS A 208 14.86 -12.61 4.38
C LYS A 208 15.11 -12.38 5.87
N ILE A 209 14.27 -12.97 6.71
CA ILE A 209 14.34 -12.86 8.17
C ILE A 209 15.34 -13.89 8.69
N CYS A 210 16.52 -13.43 9.09
CA CYS A 210 17.73 -14.22 9.29
C CYS A 210 18.56 -13.73 10.49
N THR A 211 19.42 -14.58 11.03
CA THR A 211 20.30 -14.22 12.17
C THR A 211 21.49 -13.33 11.75
N CYS A 212 21.95 -13.47 10.50
CA CYS A 212 23.16 -12.82 9.99
C CYS A 212 22.91 -12.01 8.69
N PRO A 213 22.09 -10.92 8.70
CA PRO A 213 21.78 -10.13 7.50
C PRO A 213 22.98 -9.78 6.61
N LYS A 214 24.12 -9.39 7.20
CA LYS A 214 25.33 -9.02 6.45
C LYS A 214 25.91 -10.15 5.60
N ARG A 215 25.99 -11.37 6.15
CA ARG A 215 26.43 -12.56 5.41
C ARG A 215 25.43 -12.90 4.30
N ASP A 216 24.15 -12.94 4.67
CA ASP A 216 23.08 -13.41 3.80
C ASP A 216 22.83 -12.46 2.60
N ARG A 217 23.02 -11.13 2.75
CA ARG A 217 23.01 -10.18 1.62
C ARG A 217 24.19 -10.43 0.67
N ILE A 218 25.41 -10.45 1.21
CA ILE A 218 26.63 -10.62 0.40
C ILE A 218 26.62 -11.96 -0.36
N GLN A 219 26.05 -13.02 0.24
CA GLN A 219 25.89 -14.30 -0.43
C GLN A 219 24.89 -14.25 -1.59
N ASP A 220 23.70 -13.68 -1.37
CA ASP A 220 22.66 -13.60 -2.40
C ASP A 220 23.08 -12.66 -3.56
N GLU A 221 23.80 -11.57 -3.27
CA GLU A 221 24.32 -10.64 -4.28
C GLU A 221 25.40 -11.28 -5.15
N ARG A 222 26.33 -12.04 -4.55
CA ARG A 222 27.31 -12.84 -5.33
C ARG A 222 26.65 -13.88 -6.22
N GLN A 223 25.47 -14.38 -5.84
CA GLN A 223 24.68 -15.30 -6.68
C GLN A 223 23.97 -14.58 -7.83
N LEU A 224 23.64 -13.29 -7.69
CA LEU A 224 23.15 -12.46 -8.80
C LEU A 224 24.26 -12.22 -9.84
N ASP A 225 25.44 -11.80 -9.39
CA ASP A 225 26.55 -11.45 -10.29
C ASP A 225 27.13 -12.67 -11.03
N SER A 226 27.20 -13.83 -10.37
CA SER A 226 27.64 -15.08 -11.01
C SER A 226 26.63 -15.62 -12.04
N LYS A 227 25.32 -15.41 -11.83
CA LYS A 227 24.30 -15.67 -12.86
C LYS A 227 24.50 -14.75 -14.08
N LYS A 228 24.63 -13.44 -13.86
CA LYS A 228 24.87 -12.45 -14.93
C LYS A 228 26.12 -12.75 -15.76
N ARG A 229 27.19 -13.26 -15.13
CA ARG A 229 28.42 -13.64 -15.85
C ARG A 229 28.25 -14.90 -16.70
N LYS A 230 27.47 -15.89 -16.26
CA LYS A 230 27.16 -17.08 -17.08
C LYS A 230 26.37 -16.73 -18.34
N SER A 231 25.32 -15.92 -18.21
CA SER A 231 24.50 -15.46 -19.34
C SER A 231 25.22 -14.52 -20.33
N VAL A 232 26.49 -14.17 -20.09
CA VAL A 232 27.35 -13.44 -21.04
C VAL A 232 28.38 -14.39 -21.67
N ALA A 233 28.86 -15.41 -20.93
CA ALA A 233 29.76 -16.42 -21.47
C ALA A 233 29.07 -17.36 -22.49
N GLU A 234 27.76 -17.61 -22.34
CA GLU A 234 26.95 -18.41 -23.26
C GLU A 234 26.61 -17.68 -24.58
N ALA A 235 27.22 -16.51 -24.84
CA ALA A 235 27.01 -15.70 -26.06
C ALA A 235 28.24 -15.64 -27.00
N THR A 236 29.35 -16.29 -26.65
CA THR A 236 30.58 -16.32 -27.46
C THR A 236 31.28 -17.67 -27.36
N ASP A 237 30.84 -18.65 -28.15
CA ASP A 237 31.67 -19.69 -28.81
C ASP A 237 30.74 -20.58 -29.67
N GLU A 238 31.01 -20.67 -30.97
CA GLU A 238 30.44 -21.70 -31.86
C GLU A 238 31.55 -22.42 -32.61
N ASP A 239 31.58 -23.75 -32.53
CA ASP A 239 31.80 -24.62 -33.69
C ASP A 239 31.07 -25.97 -33.47
N GLU A 240 30.74 -26.67 -34.55
CA GLU A 240 29.77 -27.79 -34.65
C GLU A 240 30.49 -29.18 -34.59
N PRO A 241 29.82 -30.39 -34.56
CA PRO A 241 28.68 -30.74 -35.40
C PRO A 241 27.56 -31.68 -34.89
N ALA A 242 26.32 -31.24 -35.13
CA ALA A 242 25.24 -31.92 -35.84
C ALA A 242 24.52 -33.14 -35.21
N LYS A 243 23.24 -32.94 -34.87
CA LYS A 243 22.13 -33.26 -35.81
C LYS A 243 20.76 -32.71 -35.38
N VAL A 244 20.00 -32.22 -36.37
CA VAL A 244 18.75 -31.44 -36.23
C VAL A 244 17.51 -32.23 -36.68
N ARG A 245 16.33 -31.99 -36.03
CA ARG A 245 14.97 -31.89 -36.64
C ARG A 245 13.86 -31.72 -35.56
N ARG A 246 12.81 -30.88 -35.72
CA ARG A 246 12.61 -29.74 -36.65
C ARG A 246 11.38 -28.86 -36.29
N CYS A 247 11.55 -27.53 -36.31
CA CYS A 247 10.50 -26.49 -36.53
C CYS A 247 9.30 -26.41 -35.53
N THR A 248 8.52 -25.33 -35.49
CA THR A 248 8.40 -24.15 -36.39
C THR A 248 8.25 -22.84 -35.60
N ALA A 249 8.60 -21.70 -36.21
CA ALA A 249 8.47 -20.35 -35.65
C ALA A 249 7.65 -19.42 -36.57
N ILE A 250 7.19 -18.29 -36.02
CA ILE A 250 6.81 -17.08 -36.77
C ILE A 250 7.42 -15.87 -36.04
N LYS A 251 7.97 -14.91 -36.80
CA LYS A 251 8.49 -13.61 -36.35
C LYS A 251 7.64 -12.48 -36.95
N THR A 252 7.64 -11.30 -36.32
CA THR A 252 7.64 -10.00 -37.02
C THR A 252 8.25 -8.91 -36.14
N GLU A 253 9.29 -8.28 -36.66
CA GLU A 253 9.90 -7.01 -36.26
C GLU A 253 9.26 -5.84 -37.08
N ASP A 254 9.45 -4.54 -36.82
CA ASP A 254 10.32 -3.82 -35.86
C ASP A 254 9.49 -3.14 -34.72
N THR A 255 9.31 -1.82 -34.52
CA THR A 255 9.77 -0.56 -35.18
C THR A 255 9.76 0.60 -34.15
N GLU A 256 10.64 1.59 -34.28
CA GLU A 256 10.73 2.78 -33.41
C GLU A 256 9.88 3.99 -33.89
N SER A 257 9.47 4.87 -32.97
CA SER A 257 9.10 6.27 -33.26
C SER A 257 9.27 7.16 -32.02
N ASN A 258 9.35 8.48 -32.19
CA ASN A 258 9.76 9.42 -31.14
C ASN A 258 8.99 10.76 -31.15
N ASP A 259 8.90 11.36 -29.97
CA ASP A 259 8.64 12.77 -29.61
C ASP A 259 7.21 13.39 -29.68
N SER A 260 6.97 14.19 -28.64
CA SER A 260 6.22 15.46 -28.59
C SER A 260 4.78 15.56 -28.03
N ARG A 261 4.72 16.29 -26.89
CA ARG A 261 3.74 17.33 -26.47
C ARG A 261 2.39 16.95 -25.85
N ASP A 262 2.36 17.19 -24.53
CA ASP A 262 1.44 18.09 -23.81
C ASP A 262 -0.08 17.96 -23.96
N SER A 263 -0.72 17.80 -22.79
CA SER A 263 -2.03 18.40 -22.51
C SER A 263 -2.11 18.79 -21.05
N ASP A 264 -2.27 20.09 -20.83
CA ASP A 264 -2.32 20.72 -19.51
C ASP A 264 -3.53 20.26 -18.69
N ASN A 265 -3.40 20.20 -17.36
CA ASN A 265 -4.55 20.02 -16.48
C ASN A 265 -4.31 20.62 -15.09
N SER A 266 -4.19 21.95 -15.08
CA SER A 266 -4.32 22.88 -13.94
C SER A 266 -3.90 22.38 -12.56
N ALA A 267 -2.78 22.90 -12.05
CA ALA A 267 -2.43 22.75 -10.64
C ALA A 267 -3.56 23.29 -9.74
N ALA A 268 -4.10 22.45 -8.86
CA ALA A 268 -5.02 22.90 -7.81
C ALA A 268 -4.21 23.66 -6.75
N GLU A 269 -4.14 24.98 -6.90
CA GLU A 269 -3.38 25.84 -6.01
C GLU A 269 -4.04 25.91 -4.63
N TRP A 270 -3.31 25.44 -3.60
CA TRP A 270 -3.76 25.46 -2.21
C TRP A 270 -2.84 26.34 -1.39
N ASN A 271 -3.35 27.49 -0.96
CA ASN A 271 -2.60 28.46 -0.17
C ASN A 271 -3.03 28.37 1.30
N VAL A 272 -2.10 27.97 2.17
CA VAL A 272 -2.27 27.98 3.63
C VAL A 272 -1.54 29.19 4.20
N SER A 273 -2.28 30.13 4.79
CA SER A 273 -1.73 31.30 5.47
C SER A 273 -2.17 31.32 6.95
N ARG A 274 -1.31 31.86 7.81
CA ARG A 274 -1.66 32.11 9.22
C ARG A 274 -2.21 33.52 9.35
N THR A 275 -3.32 33.71 10.04
CA THR A 275 -3.85 35.06 10.33
C THR A 275 -3.05 35.69 11.48
N GLN A 276 -3.17 37.01 11.62
CA GLN A 276 -2.48 37.76 12.68
C GLN A 276 -3.00 37.36 14.08
N ASP A 277 -4.25 36.90 14.16
CA ASP A 277 -4.93 36.37 15.34
C ASP A 277 -4.43 34.97 15.75
N GLY A 278 -3.58 34.34 14.91
CA GLY A 278 -2.94 33.06 15.16
C GLY A 278 -3.60 31.84 14.51
N ASP A 279 -4.80 31.99 13.96
CA ASP A 279 -5.57 30.98 13.23
C ASP A 279 -4.94 30.59 11.88
N TYR A 280 -5.39 29.46 11.30
CA TYR A 280 -4.93 28.97 10.00
C TYR A 280 -6.05 29.07 8.95
N ARG A 281 -5.78 29.80 7.88
CA ARG A 281 -6.64 29.96 6.71
C ARG A 281 -6.14 29.05 5.58
N LEU A 282 -7.01 28.18 5.08
CA LEU A 282 -6.76 27.34 3.90
C LEU A 282 -7.65 27.83 2.75
N THR A 283 -7.04 28.31 1.68
CA THR A 283 -7.71 28.64 0.42
C THR A 283 -7.56 27.47 -0.56
N ILE A 284 -8.67 26.99 -1.10
CA ILE A 284 -8.71 25.86 -2.06
C ILE A 284 -9.36 26.33 -3.35
N THR A 285 -8.59 26.40 -4.44
CA THR A 285 -9.14 26.62 -5.78
C THR A 285 -9.63 25.28 -6.36
N CYS A 286 -10.93 25.16 -6.64
CA CYS A 286 -11.55 23.98 -7.25
C CYS A 286 -12.07 24.33 -8.65
N PRO A 287 -11.75 23.54 -9.71
CA PRO A 287 -12.18 23.85 -11.08
C PRO A 287 -13.67 23.53 -11.34
N LYS A 288 -14.35 22.85 -10.42
CA LYS A 288 -15.76 22.42 -10.52
C LYS A 288 -16.44 22.36 -9.15
N LYS A 289 -17.70 22.79 -9.09
CA LYS A 289 -18.53 22.85 -7.86
C LYS A 289 -18.73 21.45 -7.25
N GLU A 290 -18.93 20.43 -8.08
CA GLU A 290 -19.12 19.04 -7.66
C GLU A 290 -17.89 18.51 -6.91
N CYS A 291 -16.68 18.90 -7.33
CA CYS A 291 -15.44 18.50 -6.68
C CYS A 291 -15.34 19.09 -5.26
N LEU A 292 -15.71 20.37 -5.10
CA LEU A 292 -15.79 21.01 -3.78
C LEU A 292 -16.82 20.31 -2.88
N LEU A 293 -18.03 20.04 -3.40
CA LEU A 293 -19.10 19.39 -2.63
C LEU A 293 -18.75 17.95 -2.20
N GLN A 294 -18.17 17.15 -3.10
CA GLN A 294 -17.67 15.81 -2.76
C GLN A 294 -16.56 15.86 -1.71
N SER A 295 -15.69 16.88 -1.76
CA SER A 295 -14.57 17.05 -0.81
C SER A 295 -15.08 17.37 0.60
N ILE A 296 -16.05 18.29 0.70
CA ILE A 296 -16.69 18.62 1.98
C ILE A 296 -17.43 17.41 2.54
N GLU A 297 -18.12 16.64 1.70
CA GLU A 297 -18.80 15.43 2.16
C GLU A 297 -17.83 14.32 2.61
N GLY A 298 -16.65 14.19 1.98
CA GLY A 298 -15.56 13.32 2.46
C GLY A 298 -15.12 13.70 3.87
N MET A 299 -14.86 14.99 4.11
CA MET A 299 -14.49 15.49 5.44
C MET A 299 -15.58 15.26 6.49
N ILE A 300 -16.86 15.45 6.14
CA ILE A 300 -17.99 15.18 7.05
C ILE A 300 -18.06 13.69 7.43
N LYS A 301 -17.84 12.78 6.48
CA LYS A 301 -17.88 11.32 6.74
C LYS A 301 -16.80 10.91 7.73
N GLU A 302 -15.57 11.42 7.60
CA GLU A 302 -14.50 11.12 8.55
C GLU A 302 -14.74 11.76 9.92
N ALA A 303 -15.16 13.02 9.96
CA ALA A 303 -15.48 13.70 11.23
C ALA A 303 -16.65 13.03 11.97
N ALA A 304 -17.67 12.55 11.26
CA ALA A 304 -18.76 11.77 11.85
C ALA A 304 -18.29 10.41 12.38
N ALA A 305 -17.42 9.71 11.65
CA ALA A 305 -16.83 8.46 12.11
C ALA A 305 -15.98 8.66 13.38
N GLU A 306 -15.23 9.75 13.48
CA GLU A 306 -14.45 10.09 14.67
C GLU A 306 -15.33 10.49 15.87
N VAL A 307 -16.43 11.21 15.66
CA VAL A 307 -17.45 11.47 16.70
C VAL A 307 -18.10 10.19 17.21
N LEU A 308 -18.34 9.19 16.34
CA LEU A 308 -18.87 7.89 16.75
C LEU A 308 -17.84 7.05 17.52
N ARG A 309 -16.54 7.16 17.18
CA ARG A 309 -15.43 6.54 17.94
C ARG A 309 -15.25 7.19 19.32
N ASN A 310 -15.39 8.50 19.41
CA ASN A 310 -15.07 9.30 20.61
C ASN A 310 -16.24 10.22 21.02
N PRO A 311 -17.38 9.66 21.48
CA PRO A 311 -18.62 10.42 21.68
C PRO A 311 -18.52 11.53 22.74
N ASN A 312 -17.60 11.43 23.71
CA ASN A 312 -17.48 12.40 24.80
C ASN A 312 -16.63 13.64 24.46
N GLN A 313 -16.03 13.72 23.26
CA GLN A 313 -15.25 14.90 22.87
C GLN A 313 -16.13 15.96 22.17
N GLU A 314 -16.47 17.02 22.93
CA GLU A 314 -17.27 18.13 22.40
C GLU A 314 -16.61 18.84 21.21
N ASN A 315 -15.27 18.94 21.20
CA ASN A 315 -14.51 19.54 20.11
C ASN A 315 -14.72 18.83 18.75
N LEU A 316 -14.86 17.50 18.74
CA LEU A 316 -15.16 16.73 17.52
C LEU A 316 -16.57 17.04 17.01
N ARG A 317 -17.56 17.07 17.91
CA ARG A 317 -18.94 17.45 17.59
C ARG A 317 -19.01 18.88 17.03
N ARG A 318 -18.28 19.82 17.66
CA ARG A 318 -18.16 21.23 17.23
C ARG A 318 -17.50 21.35 15.86
N HIS A 319 -16.49 20.53 15.55
CA HIS A 319 -15.86 20.45 14.23
C HIS A 319 -16.80 19.87 13.15
N ALA A 320 -17.48 18.75 13.43
CA ALA A 320 -18.46 18.16 12.51
C ALA A 320 -19.61 19.15 12.18
N ASN A 321 -20.11 19.89 13.17
CA ASN A 321 -21.12 20.93 12.96
C ASN A 321 -20.61 22.10 12.09
N LYS A 322 -19.35 22.53 12.25
CA LYS A 322 -18.72 23.50 11.33
C LYS A 322 -18.64 22.99 9.90
N LEU A 323 -18.30 21.71 9.69
CA LEU A 323 -18.28 21.09 8.35
C LEU A 323 -19.69 20.97 7.73
N LEU A 324 -20.72 20.66 8.53
CA LEU A 324 -22.11 20.68 8.08
C LEU A 324 -22.57 22.09 7.67
N SER A 325 -22.13 23.13 8.38
CA SER A 325 -22.35 24.53 7.97
C SER A 325 -21.64 24.85 6.65
N LEU A 326 -20.37 24.45 6.50
CA LEU A 326 -19.60 24.61 5.27
C LEU A 326 -20.26 23.92 4.08
N LYS A 327 -20.88 22.73 4.27
CA LYS A 327 -21.63 22.05 3.20
C LYS A 327 -22.81 22.89 2.71
N LYS A 328 -23.57 23.54 3.60
CA LYS A 328 -24.70 24.41 3.19
C LYS A 328 -24.22 25.56 2.32
N SER A 329 -23.27 26.36 2.82
CA SER A 329 -22.73 27.52 2.09
C SER A 329 -22.10 27.13 0.76
N ALA A 330 -21.51 25.94 0.63
CA ALA A 330 -20.97 25.46 -0.64
C ALA A 330 -22.03 25.01 -1.67
N HIS A 331 -23.28 24.72 -1.25
CA HIS A 331 -24.41 24.53 -2.18
C HIS A 331 -24.99 25.88 -2.65
N GLU A 332 -24.95 26.89 -1.77
CA GLU A 332 -25.45 28.26 -1.98
C GLU A 332 -24.56 29.13 -2.88
N LEU A 333 -23.29 28.76 -3.07
CA LEU A 333 -22.45 29.30 -4.16
C LEU A 333 -23.13 29.07 -5.53
N PRO A 334 -22.89 29.91 -6.55
CA PRO A 334 -23.36 29.65 -7.91
C PRO A 334 -22.81 28.33 -8.47
#